data_AF-A0A7Z2VPU6-F1
#
_entry.id   AF-A0A7Z2VPU6-F1
#
_cell.length_a   1.000
_cell.length_b   1.000
_cell.length_c   1.000
_cell.angle_alpha   90.00
_cell.angle_beta   90.00
_cell.angle_gamma   90.00
#
_symmetry.space_group_name_H-M   'P 1'
#
loop_
_entity.id
_entity.type
_entity.pdbx_description
1 polymer ?
#
loop_
_entity_poly.entity_id
_entity_poly.type
_entity_poly.pdbx_seq_one_letter_code
_entity_poly.pdbx_strand_id
1 'polypeptide(L)'
;MAELLVRSGIPDSEGKVLEITPQSAGWEYVGFEVFVLSKGDILRRSTDHREACLVLLTGKANVNTANAYFPDIGRRMNVFEGIPPYSVYVPAGDRFEAEALTDMELVCCWSPAEGTLEARLIPPEDVAVTKRGHGTMERTIRNILPEEGLAERLLVVEVATPAGHWSSYPPHKHDRLDLPNESYLEETYYHRINPGHGFAVQRVYTDDRSIDEALIVRDGDAVLVPKGYHPVSAPPGYEVYYLNVMAGPVRTWKFHNDPEHEWLFEQGGRT
;
A
#
# COMPACT_ATOMS: atom_id res chain seq x y z
N MET A 1 -21.13 -9.04 -2.93
CA MET A 1 -19.84 -8.35 -3.11
C MET A 1 -19.29 -8.04 -1.74
N ALA A 2 -17.98 -8.16 -1.55
CA ALA A 2 -17.35 -7.69 -0.31
C ALA A 2 -17.57 -6.17 -0.20
N GLU A 3 -17.73 -5.68 1.03
CA GLU A 3 -17.74 -4.24 1.29
C GLU A 3 -16.33 -3.71 0.98
N LEU A 4 -16.23 -2.78 0.01
CA LEU A 4 -14.93 -2.31 -0.49
C LEU A 4 -14.18 -1.44 0.54
N LEU A 5 -14.85 -0.98 1.60
CA LEU A 5 -14.28 -0.12 2.62
C LEU A 5 -14.13 -0.90 3.93
N VAL A 6 -12.89 -0.99 4.42
CA VAL A 6 -12.53 -1.61 5.69
C VAL A 6 -12.15 -0.51 6.67
N ARG A 7 -12.95 -0.35 7.73
CA ARG A 7 -12.70 0.67 8.75
C ARG A 7 -11.60 0.25 9.71
N SER A 8 -10.75 1.19 10.11
CA SER A 8 -9.83 0.97 11.23
C SER A 8 -10.59 0.71 12.53
N GLY A 9 -10.11 -0.24 13.33
CA GLY A 9 -10.62 -0.56 14.66
C GLY A 9 -9.81 0.06 15.79
N ILE A 10 -10.26 -0.19 17.02
CA ILE A 10 -9.44 0.03 18.21
C ILE A 10 -8.38 -1.10 18.26
N PRO A 11 -7.11 -0.80 18.62
CA PRO A 11 -6.09 -1.83 18.72
C PRO A 11 -6.53 -2.98 19.62
N ASP A 12 -6.40 -4.21 19.13
CA ASP A 12 -6.62 -5.41 19.95
C ASP A 12 -5.45 -5.66 20.93
N SER A 13 -5.43 -6.81 21.59
CA SER A 13 -4.37 -7.16 22.55
C SER A 13 -2.97 -7.28 21.93
N GLU A 14 -2.87 -7.43 20.62
CA GLU A 14 -1.60 -7.44 19.87
C GLU A 14 -1.32 -6.09 19.18
N GLY A 15 -2.17 -5.09 19.40
CA GLY A 15 -2.09 -3.79 18.75
C GLY A 15 -2.66 -3.76 17.33
N LYS A 16 -3.30 -4.85 16.86
CA LYS A 16 -3.84 -4.92 15.49
C LYS A 16 -5.08 -4.02 15.39
N VAL A 17 -5.09 -3.11 14.42
CA VAL A 17 -6.22 -2.19 14.17
C VAL A 17 -6.97 -2.52 12.89
N LEU A 18 -6.33 -3.21 11.94
CA LEU A 18 -6.93 -3.54 10.66
C LEU A 18 -6.33 -4.84 10.13
N GLU A 19 -7.18 -5.69 9.56
CA GLU A 19 -6.78 -6.95 8.92
C GLU A 19 -7.62 -7.17 7.66
N ILE A 20 -6.92 -7.51 6.57
CA ILE A 20 -7.48 -7.95 5.30
C ILE A 20 -6.77 -9.25 4.95
N THR A 21 -7.55 -10.29 4.75
CA THR A 21 -7.09 -11.59 4.25
C THR A 21 -7.66 -11.82 2.85
N PRO A 22 -7.06 -12.72 2.04
CA PRO A 22 -7.66 -13.11 0.78
C PRO A 22 -9.12 -13.56 0.93
N GLN A 23 -9.41 -14.31 2.00
CA GLN A 23 -10.76 -14.81 2.29
C GLN A 23 -11.74 -13.68 2.62
N SER A 24 -11.34 -12.70 3.44
CA SER A 24 -12.22 -11.58 3.81
C SER A 24 -12.44 -10.60 2.65
N ALA A 25 -11.45 -10.44 1.78
CA ALA A 25 -11.55 -9.61 0.57
C ALA A 25 -12.29 -10.31 -0.58
N GLY A 26 -12.37 -11.65 -0.55
CA GLY A 26 -12.96 -12.45 -1.61
C GLY A 26 -12.06 -12.58 -2.84
N TRP A 27 -10.74 -12.64 -2.64
CA TRP A 27 -9.71 -12.72 -3.68
C TRP A 27 -8.62 -13.73 -3.31
N GLU A 28 -7.50 -13.81 -4.05
CA GLU A 28 -6.53 -14.93 -3.92
C GLU A 28 -5.17 -14.56 -3.31
N TYR A 29 -4.67 -13.35 -3.49
CA TYR A 29 -3.27 -13.03 -3.25
C TYR A 29 -3.06 -12.09 -2.06
N VAL A 30 -3.63 -10.88 -2.10
CA VAL A 30 -3.20 -9.82 -1.16
C VAL A 30 -3.71 -10.07 0.25
N GLY A 31 -2.82 -9.99 1.23
CA GLY A 31 -3.17 -9.81 2.64
C GLY A 31 -2.53 -8.54 3.20
N PHE A 32 -3.14 -7.95 4.22
CA PHE A 32 -2.73 -6.66 4.76
C PHE A 32 -3.11 -6.57 6.23
N GLU A 33 -2.15 -6.30 7.11
CA GLU A 33 -2.40 -6.07 8.54
C GLU A 33 -1.76 -4.74 8.97
N VAL A 34 -2.42 -4.03 9.88
CA VAL A 34 -1.91 -2.80 10.48
C VAL A 34 -1.88 -2.94 11.99
N PHE A 35 -0.74 -2.58 12.58
CA PHE A 35 -0.51 -2.61 14.02
C PHE A 35 -0.12 -1.23 14.52
N VAL A 36 -0.75 -0.81 15.61
CA VAL A 36 -0.33 0.34 16.42
C VAL A 36 0.31 -0.22 17.68
N LEU A 37 1.61 -0.05 17.80
CA LEU A 37 2.43 -0.63 18.86
C LEU A 37 2.98 0.48 19.76
N SER A 38 2.93 0.26 21.07
CA SER A 38 3.60 1.12 22.05
C SER A 38 5.06 0.73 22.17
N LYS A 39 5.91 1.65 22.63
CA LYS A 39 7.31 1.31 22.92
C LYS A 39 7.42 0.10 23.85
N GLY A 40 8.22 -0.89 23.43
CA GLY A 40 8.46 -2.15 24.14
C GLY A 40 7.52 -3.29 23.76
N ASP A 41 6.47 -3.02 22.97
CA ASP A 41 5.63 -4.06 22.39
C ASP A 41 6.43 -4.89 21.37
N ILE A 42 6.09 -6.17 21.28
CA ILE A 42 6.76 -7.11 20.38
C ILE A 42 5.73 -7.87 19.57
N LEU A 43 5.69 -7.63 18.26
CA LEU A 43 4.89 -8.39 17.31
C LEU A 43 5.67 -9.61 16.81
N ARG A 44 5.03 -10.78 16.80
CA ARG A 44 5.59 -12.03 16.26
C ARG A 44 4.65 -12.66 15.24
N ARG A 45 5.20 -13.09 14.10
CA ARG A 45 4.46 -13.82 13.06
C ARG A 45 5.35 -14.88 12.40
N SER A 46 4.74 -15.97 11.95
CA SER A 46 5.35 -16.85 10.95
C SER A 46 4.84 -16.46 9.58
N THR A 47 5.67 -16.63 8.56
CA THR A 47 5.30 -16.32 7.18
C THR A 47 4.66 -17.52 6.47
N ASP A 48 4.88 -18.74 6.96
CA ASP A 48 4.31 -19.98 6.43
C ASP A 48 4.47 -20.07 4.90
N HIS A 49 3.38 -20.05 4.13
CA HIS A 49 3.39 -20.10 2.66
C HIS A 49 3.23 -18.72 2.00
N ARG A 50 3.60 -17.64 2.71
CA ARG A 50 3.46 -16.26 2.27
C ARG A 50 4.78 -15.53 2.41
N GLU A 51 5.07 -14.58 1.53
CA GLU A 51 6.09 -13.57 1.77
C GLU A 51 5.47 -12.36 2.48
N ALA A 52 6.30 -11.59 3.16
CA ALA A 52 5.92 -10.37 3.85
C ALA A 52 6.80 -9.18 3.45
N CYS A 53 6.21 -7.99 3.36
CA CYS A 53 6.93 -6.73 3.41
C CYS A 53 6.44 -5.95 4.63
N LEU A 54 7.31 -5.77 5.62
CA LEU A 54 7.05 -5.03 6.85
C LEU A 54 7.37 -3.56 6.59
N VAL A 55 6.38 -2.69 6.51
CA VAL A 55 6.56 -1.26 6.27
C VAL A 55 6.40 -0.51 7.59
N LEU A 56 7.47 0.12 8.07
CA LEU A 56 7.41 1.01 9.24
C LEU A 56 6.82 2.35 8.80
N LEU A 57 5.50 2.50 8.93
CA LEU A 57 4.82 3.74 8.55
C LEU A 57 5.29 4.90 9.41
N THR A 58 5.45 4.68 10.71
CA THR A 58 6.01 5.64 11.66
C THR A 58 6.84 4.91 12.71
N GLY A 59 7.70 5.63 13.41
CA GLY A 59 8.42 5.10 14.56
C GLY A 59 9.66 4.28 14.19
N LYS A 60 10.17 3.56 15.18
CA LYS A 60 11.41 2.78 15.11
C LYS A 60 11.22 1.38 15.69
N ALA A 61 11.93 0.41 15.12
CA ALA A 61 11.91 -0.96 15.60
C ALA A 61 13.27 -1.66 15.49
N ASN A 62 13.44 -2.71 16.28
CA ASN A 62 14.35 -3.81 15.97
C ASN A 62 13.54 -4.89 15.25
N VAL A 63 14.04 -5.40 14.12
CA VAL A 63 13.38 -6.51 13.40
C VAL A 63 14.32 -7.71 13.31
N ASN A 64 13.85 -8.87 13.76
CA ASN A 64 14.54 -10.15 13.67
C ASN A 64 13.78 -11.10 12.75
N THR A 65 14.49 -11.91 11.96
CA THR A 65 13.92 -13.08 11.27
C THR A 65 14.58 -14.37 11.76
N ALA A 66 14.38 -15.51 11.08
CA ALA A 66 15.13 -16.71 11.41
C ALA A 66 16.64 -16.54 11.24
N ASN A 67 17.05 -15.79 10.21
CA ASN A 67 18.42 -15.78 9.72
C ASN A 67 19.04 -14.37 9.64
N ALA A 68 18.29 -13.31 9.94
CA ALA A 68 18.76 -11.93 9.86
C ALA A 68 18.30 -11.08 11.05
N TYR A 69 19.06 -10.03 11.35
CA TYR A 69 18.74 -9.03 12.36
C TYR A 69 18.97 -7.62 11.83
N PHE A 70 17.97 -6.76 12.01
CA PHE A 70 17.94 -5.37 11.57
C PHE A 70 17.68 -4.44 12.79
N PRO A 71 18.73 -3.97 13.47
CA PRO A 71 18.59 -3.11 14.65
C PRO A 71 18.29 -1.64 14.32
N ASP A 72 17.53 -0.97 15.19
CA ASP A 72 17.25 0.48 15.17
C ASP A 72 16.88 1.04 13.79
N ILE A 73 15.96 0.35 13.10
CA ILE A 73 15.43 0.80 11.81
C ILE A 73 14.19 1.67 12.01
N GLY A 74 13.90 2.54 11.05
CA GLY A 74 12.84 3.55 11.16
C GLY A 74 13.40 4.97 11.32
N ARG A 75 12.65 5.97 10.85
CA ARG A 75 13.10 7.37 10.83
C ARG A 75 11.97 8.37 11.01
N ARG A 76 10.95 8.30 10.16
CA ARG A 76 9.82 9.23 10.21
C ARG A 76 8.89 8.89 11.37
N MET A 77 8.39 9.90 12.05
CA MET A 77 7.36 9.76 13.10
C MET A 77 5.96 10.06 12.58
N ASN A 78 5.88 10.56 11.35
CA ASN A 78 4.65 10.85 10.63
C ASN A 78 4.86 10.60 9.13
N VAL A 79 3.89 9.94 8.47
CA VAL A 79 3.92 9.65 7.02
C VAL A 79 3.98 10.90 6.15
N PHE A 80 3.54 12.04 6.67
CA PHE A 80 3.57 13.34 6.00
C PHE A 80 4.92 14.08 6.09
N GLU A 81 5.94 13.51 6.76
CA GLU A 81 7.30 14.10 6.82
C GLU A 81 8.05 14.07 5.48
N GLY A 82 7.51 13.37 4.47
CA GLY A 82 8.10 13.33 3.13
C GLY A 82 9.25 12.33 2.96
N ILE A 83 9.70 11.70 4.05
CA ILE A 83 10.80 10.73 4.09
C ILE A 83 10.28 9.34 3.69
N PRO A 84 10.96 8.60 2.78
CA PRO A 84 10.62 7.21 2.50
C PRO A 84 10.72 6.30 3.73
N PRO A 85 9.88 5.26 3.86
CA PRO A 85 9.89 4.39 5.03
C PRO A 85 11.10 3.46 5.00
N TYR A 86 11.48 2.97 6.18
CA TYR A 86 12.20 1.72 6.29
C TYR A 86 11.22 0.57 6.10
N SER A 87 11.62 -0.46 5.35
CA SER A 87 10.85 -1.69 5.24
C SER A 87 11.72 -2.93 5.33
N VAL A 88 11.15 -4.08 5.66
CA VAL A 88 11.86 -5.38 5.69
C VAL A 88 11.08 -6.38 4.87
N TYR A 89 11.73 -6.96 3.86
CA TYR A 89 11.20 -8.12 3.15
C TYR A 89 11.53 -9.40 3.93
N VAL A 90 10.55 -10.29 4.08
CA VAL A 90 10.68 -11.59 4.74
C VAL A 90 10.10 -12.67 3.82
N PRO A 91 10.87 -13.72 3.45
CA PRO A 91 10.40 -14.75 2.53
C PRO A 91 9.37 -15.69 3.17
N ALA A 92 8.72 -16.52 2.35
CA ALA A 92 7.94 -17.66 2.85
C ALA A 92 8.84 -18.69 3.55
N GLY A 93 8.27 -19.44 4.49
CA GLY A 93 8.97 -20.43 5.30
C GLY A 93 9.84 -19.82 6.42
N ASP A 94 9.66 -18.55 6.75
CA ASP A 94 10.41 -17.81 7.77
C ASP A 94 9.47 -17.34 8.91
N ARG A 95 9.98 -16.46 9.76
CA ARG A 95 9.28 -15.75 10.83
C ARG A 95 9.83 -14.34 10.95
N PHE A 96 9.09 -13.48 11.63
CA PHE A 96 9.65 -12.22 12.10
C PHE A 96 9.19 -11.87 13.51
N GLU A 97 10.04 -11.10 14.16
CA GLU A 97 9.79 -10.43 15.43
C GLU A 97 10.13 -8.94 15.27
N ALA A 98 9.16 -8.06 15.50
CA ALA A 98 9.34 -6.61 15.47
C ALA A 98 9.13 -6.04 16.88
N GLU A 99 10.21 -5.56 17.49
CA GLU A 99 10.19 -4.87 18.79
C GLU A 99 10.12 -3.36 18.56
N ALA A 100 9.07 -2.72 19.08
CA ALA A 100 8.87 -1.29 18.98
C ALA A 100 9.84 -0.51 19.90
N LEU A 101 10.72 0.30 19.32
CA LEU A 101 11.65 1.17 20.06
C LEU A 101 11.04 2.53 20.43
N THR A 102 9.99 2.91 19.71
CA THR A 102 9.10 4.05 19.97
C THR A 102 7.66 3.58 19.80
N ASP A 103 6.70 4.43 20.15
CA ASP A 103 5.35 4.24 19.61
C ASP A 103 5.43 4.26 18.08
N MET A 104 4.76 3.32 17.43
CA MET A 104 4.93 3.07 16.01
C MET A 104 3.67 2.51 15.36
N GLU A 105 3.61 2.70 14.05
CA GLU A 105 2.62 2.05 13.20
C GLU A 105 3.34 1.18 12.18
N LEU A 106 3.04 -0.12 12.23
CA LEU A 106 3.66 -1.15 11.41
C LEU A 106 2.61 -1.76 10.50
N VAL A 107 2.91 -1.84 9.21
CA VAL A 107 2.08 -2.58 8.25
C VAL A 107 2.79 -3.85 7.84
N CYS A 108 2.06 -4.96 7.84
CA CYS A 108 2.50 -6.23 7.25
C CYS A 108 1.75 -6.46 5.94
N CYS A 109 2.46 -6.32 4.82
CA CYS A 109 1.95 -6.60 3.48
C CYS A 109 2.23 -8.08 3.14
N TRP A 110 1.21 -8.84 2.72
CA TRP A 110 1.31 -10.29 2.52
C TRP A 110 0.91 -10.71 1.10
N SER A 111 1.56 -11.77 0.61
CA SER A 111 1.14 -12.50 -0.60
C SER A 111 1.66 -13.94 -0.56
N PRO A 112 1.02 -14.92 -1.23
CA PRO A 112 1.59 -16.26 -1.41
C PRO A 112 3.02 -16.22 -1.99
N ALA A 113 3.88 -17.15 -1.55
CA ALA A 113 5.25 -17.31 -2.03
C ALA A 113 5.79 -18.72 -1.75
N GLU A 114 6.86 -19.09 -2.43
CA GLU A 114 7.54 -20.39 -2.35
C GLU A 114 8.80 -20.36 -1.47
N GLY A 115 9.31 -19.17 -1.12
CA GLY A 115 10.44 -19.00 -0.19
C GLY A 115 11.79 -19.04 -0.90
N THR A 116 11.88 -18.44 -2.09
CA THR A 116 13.07 -18.50 -2.96
C THR A 116 14.07 -17.37 -2.75
N LEU A 117 13.75 -16.42 -1.87
CA LEU A 117 14.53 -15.22 -1.60
C LEU A 117 14.98 -15.16 -0.13
N GLU A 118 15.87 -14.22 0.18
CA GLU A 118 16.36 -13.98 1.55
C GLU A 118 15.71 -12.75 2.18
N ALA A 119 15.58 -12.77 3.50
CA ALA A 119 15.14 -11.61 4.26
C ALA A 119 16.13 -10.45 4.09
N ARG A 120 15.62 -9.24 3.88
CA ARG A 120 16.47 -8.05 3.67
C ARG A 120 15.81 -6.76 4.11
N LEU A 121 16.65 -5.80 4.47
CA LEU A 121 16.25 -4.42 4.70
C LEU A 121 16.03 -3.71 3.35
N ILE A 122 15.01 -2.88 3.30
CA ILE A 122 14.76 -1.89 2.24
C ILE A 122 14.81 -0.53 2.94
N PRO A 123 15.99 0.09 3.02
CA PRO A 123 16.14 1.39 3.68
C PRO A 123 15.67 2.54 2.76
N PRO A 124 15.44 3.75 3.30
CA PRO A 124 14.94 4.88 2.52
C PRO A 124 15.79 5.23 1.30
N GLU A 125 17.11 5.02 1.37
CA GLU A 125 18.05 5.24 0.26
C GLU A 125 17.82 4.32 -0.95
N ASP A 126 17.20 3.16 -0.76
CA ASP A 126 16.87 2.23 -1.85
C ASP A 126 15.46 2.47 -2.42
N VAL A 127 14.68 3.36 -1.81
CA VAL A 127 13.31 3.67 -2.23
C VAL A 127 13.32 4.79 -3.25
N ALA A 128 13.06 4.45 -4.52
CA ALA A 128 12.97 5.44 -5.59
C ALA A 128 11.78 6.39 -5.38
N VAL A 129 12.07 7.70 -5.36
CA VAL A 129 11.07 8.77 -5.19
C VAL A 129 10.84 9.46 -6.52
N THR A 130 9.58 9.55 -6.94
CA THR A 130 9.20 10.21 -8.20
C THR A 130 8.04 11.16 -7.98
N LYS A 131 8.04 12.30 -8.68
CA LYS A 131 6.86 13.14 -8.85
C LYS A 131 6.17 12.75 -10.15
N ARG A 132 4.87 12.47 -10.09
CA ARG A 132 4.06 12.06 -11.25
C ARG A 132 2.86 12.98 -11.40
N GLY A 133 2.52 13.32 -12.64
CA GLY A 133 1.40 14.21 -12.99
C GLY A 133 1.81 15.69 -13.01
N HIS A 134 0.85 16.55 -13.31
CA HIS A 134 1.03 18.01 -13.32
C HIS A 134 -0.22 18.71 -12.75
N GLY A 135 -0.07 19.96 -12.31
CA GLY A 135 -1.18 20.72 -11.72
C GLY A 135 -1.83 19.97 -10.55
N THR A 136 -3.16 19.90 -10.55
CA THR A 136 -3.94 19.19 -9.52
C THR A 136 -3.88 17.66 -9.62
N MET A 137 -3.06 17.11 -10.52
CA MET A 137 -2.78 15.67 -10.62
C MET A 137 -1.37 15.30 -10.15
N GLU A 138 -0.54 16.28 -9.75
CA GLU A 138 0.80 16.02 -9.21
C GLU A 138 0.70 15.27 -7.88
N ARG A 139 1.47 14.18 -7.74
CA ARG A 139 1.70 13.47 -6.48
C ARG A 139 3.14 13.01 -6.34
N THR A 140 3.54 12.72 -5.12
CA THR A 140 4.83 12.07 -4.83
C THR A 140 4.62 10.58 -4.60
N ILE A 141 5.36 9.76 -5.33
CA ILE A 141 5.32 8.30 -5.28
C ILE A 141 6.65 7.80 -4.75
N ARG A 142 6.63 6.85 -3.81
CA ARG A 142 7.82 6.18 -3.29
C ARG A 142 7.66 4.67 -3.49
N ASN A 143 8.48 4.13 -4.36
CA ASN A 143 8.43 2.74 -4.80
C ASN A 143 9.20 1.86 -3.82
N ILE A 144 8.52 1.36 -2.79
CA ILE A 144 9.12 0.57 -1.69
C ILE A 144 9.58 -0.79 -2.21
N LEU A 145 8.71 -1.49 -2.94
CA LEU A 145 8.98 -2.79 -3.53
C LEU A 145 8.39 -2.84 -4.95
N PRO A 146 9.03 -2.16 -5.93
CA PRO A 146 8.53 -2.10 -7.31
C PRO A 146 8.79 -3.40 -8.07
N GLU A 147 8.28 -3.50 -9.30
CA GLU A 147 8.47 -4.65 -10.21
C GLU A 147 9.96 -4.99 -10.40
N GLU A 148 10.84 -4.00 -10.48
CA GLU A 148 12.29 -4.22 -10.63
C GLU A 148 12.97 -4.72 -9.35
N GLY A 149 12.31 -4.60 -8.19
CA GLY A 149 12.80 -5.10 -6.91
C GLY A 149 12.57 -6.62 -6.75
N LEU A 150 13.34 -7.25 -5.87
CA LEU A 150 13.25 -8.70 -5.62
C LEU A 150 12.08 -9.05 -4.68
N ALA A 151 11.03 -9.65 -5.21
CA ALA A 151 9.97 -10.33 -4.46
C ALA A 151 9.29 -11.34 -5.38
N GLU A 152 8.53 -12.27 -4.82
CA GLU A 152 7.89 -13.31 -5.63
C GLU A 152 6.58 -12.80 -6.26
N ARG A 153 5.77 -12.06 -5.50
CA ARG A 153 4.48 -11.51 -5.96
C ARG A 153 4.23 -10.07 -5.50
N LEU A 154 4.70 -9.70 -4.30
CA LEU A 154 4.43 -8.39 -3.70
C LEU A 154 4.96 -7.23 -4.55
N LEU A 155 4.08 -6.25 -4.74
CA LEU A 155 4.38 -4.89 -5.16
C LEU A 155 3.90 -3.96 -4.05
N VAL A 156 4.76 -3.06 -3.58
CA VAL A 156 4.43 -2.13 -2.49
C VAL A 156 4.86 -0.72 -2.85
N VAL A 157 3.94 0.24 -2.76
CA VAL A 157 4.17 1.64 -3.12
C VAL A 157 3.39 2.53 -2.16
N GLU A 158 3.97 3.67 -1.79
CA GLU A 158 3.22 4.72 -1.10
C GLU A 158 3.10 5.97 -1.95
N VAL A 159 2.00 6.69 -1.77
CA VAL A 159 1.70 7.91 -2.50
C VAL A 159 1.27 9.00 -1.54
N ALA A 160 1.88 10.17 -1.68
CA ALA A 160 1.46 11.40 -1.03
C ALA A 160 0.76 12.32 -2.05
N THR A 161 -0.52 12.57 -1.81
CA THR A 161 -1.42 13.39 -2.63
C THR A 161 -1.64 14.73 -1.91
N PRO A 162 -1.17 15.86 -2.48
CA PRO A 162 -1.38 17.17 -1.86
C PRO A 162 -2.86 17.52 -1.71
N ALA A 163 -3.16 18.43 -0.78
CA ALA A 163 -4.52 18.89 -0.56
C ALA A 163 -5.13 19.50 -1.83
N GLY A 164 -6.36 19.09 -2.19
CA GLY A 164 -7.05 19.51 -3.41
C GLY A 164 -6.62 18.76 -4.68
N HIS A 165 -5.71 17.80 -4.60
CA HIS A 165 -5.23 17.04 -5.76
C HIS A 165 -5.99 15.72 -5.95
N TRP A 166 -5.84 15.16 -7.16
CA TRP A 166 -6.28 13.83 -7.54
C TRP A 166 -5.08 12.92 -7.81
N SER A 167 -5.15 11.69 -7.34
CA SER A 167 -4.14 10.64 -7.56
C SER A 167 -4.82 9.32 -7.91
N SER A 168 -4.03 8.29 -8.24
CA SER A 168 -4.50 7.17 -9.08
C SER A 168 -5.31 7.67 -10.30
N TYR A 169 -4.88 8.83 -10.83
CA TYR A 169 -5.56 9.63 -11.85
C TYR A 169 -4.57 10.09 -12.94
N PRO A 170 -4.90 10.13 -14.24
CA PRO A 170 -6.13 9.63 -14.85
C PRO A 170 -6.44 8.17 -14.44
N PRO A 171 -7.72 7.77 -14.37
CA PRO A 171 -8.11 6.48 -13.83
C PRO A 171 -7.49 5.34 -14.63
N HIS A 172 -7.04 4.30 -13.93
CA HIS A 172 -6.48 3.10 -14.54
C HIS A 172 -6.96 1.84 -13.81
N LYS A 173 -6.82 0.69 -14.46
CA LYS A 173 -7.18 -0.63 -13.92
C LYS A 173 -6.10 -1.67 -14.27
N HIS A 174 -6.04 -2.73 -13.47
CA HIS A 174 -5.20 -3.91 -13.66
C HIS A 174 -5.98 -5.13 -13.16
N ASP A 175 -7.07 -5.45 -13.85
CA ASP A 175 -8.08 -6.42 -13.43
C ASP A 175 -8.26 -7.60 -14.39
N ARG A 176 -7.37 -7.72 -15.39
CA ARG A 176 -7.39 -8.80 -16.39
C ARG A 176 -5.98 -9.33 -16.60
N LEU A 177 -5.86 -10.66 -16.66
CA LEU A 177 -4.63 -11.31 -17.11
C LEU A 177 -4.58 -11.28 -18.65
N ASP A 178 -4.17 -10.15 -19.21
CA ASP A 178 -4.07 -9.90 -20.67
C ASP A 178 -2.72 -9.27 -21.03
N LEU A 179 -1.63 -9.92 -20.61
CA LEU A 179 -0.27 -9.43 -20.91
C LEU A 179 0.03 -9.53 -22.42
N PRO A 180 0.68 -8.52 -23.03
CA PRO A 180 1.39 -7.41 -22.39
C PRO A 180 0.54 -6.16 -22.09
N ASN A 181 -0.76 -6.16 -22.40
CA ASN A 181 -1.62 -4.98 -22.32
C ASN A 181 -2.02 -4.64 -20.88
N GLU A 182 -2.34 -5.66 -20.09
CA GLU A 182 -2.84 -5.51 -18.72
C GLU A 182 -2.45 -6.72 -17.87
N SER A 183 -2.06 -6.50 -16.61
CA SER A 183 -1.90 -7.56 -15.63
C SER A 183 -3.09 -7.63 -14.69
N TYR A 184 -3.33 -8.81 -14.11
CA TYR A 184 -4.27 -8.96 -13.00
C TYR A 184 -3.51 -8.73 -11.70
N LEU A 185 -3.85 -7.67 -10.99
CA LEU A 185 -3.31 -7.34 -9.67
C LEU A 185 -4.46 -6.92 -8.77
N GLU A 186 -4.66 -7.67 -7.69
CA GLU A 186 -5.47 -7.21 -6.56
C GLU A 186 -4.76 -6.05 -5.89
N GLU A 187 -5.51 -5.08 -5.36
CA GLU A 187 -4.91 -3.92 -4.70
C GLU A 187 -5.67 -3.50 -3.44
N THR A 188 -4.91 -3.21 -2.37
CA THR A 188 -5.41 -2.50 -1.18
C THR A 188 -4.90 -1.07 -1.14
N TYR A 189 -5.69 -0.14 -0.58
CA TYR A 189 -5.29 1.24 -0.29
C TYR A 189 -5.48 1.53 1.19
N TYR A 190 -4.41 1.61 1.99
CA TYR A 190 -4.49 2.05 3.38
C TYR A 190 -4.22 3.55 3.50
N HIS A 191 -5.18 4.31 4.02
CA HIS A 191 -5.15 5.76 3.98
C HIS A 191 -4.73 6.40 5.29
N ARG A 192 -3.96 7.48 5.18
CA ARG A 192 -3.73 8.45 6.26
C ARG A 192 -4.09 9.84 5.78
N ILE A 193 -4.60 10.67 6.69
CA ILE A 193 -5.15 11.99 6.37
C ILE A 193 -4.56 13.02 7.32
N ASN A 194 -4.17 14.18 6.79
CA ASN A 194 -3.71 15.31 7.58
C ASN A 194 -4.48 16.58 7.24
N PRO A 195 -5.19 17.21 8.20
CA PRO A 195 -5.42 16.75 9.57
C PRO A 195 -6.29 15.47 9.68
N GLY A 196 -6.05 14.63 10.68
CA GLY A 196 -6.64 13.29 10.81
C GLY A 196 -8.17 13.20 10.99
N HIS A 197 -8.86 14.31 11.23
CA HIS A 197 -10.32 14.36 11.23
C HIS A 197 -10.94 14.59 9.83
N GLY A 198 -10.09 14.69 8.80
CA GLY A 198 -10.51 14.87 7.42
C GLY A 198 -11.04 13.58 6.77
N PHE A 199 -11.12 13.62 5.44
CA PHE A 199 -11.54 12.49 4.63
C PHE A 199 -10.91 12.55 3.23
N ALA A 200 -10.87 11.42 2.54
CA ALA A 200 -10.62 11.31 1.11
C ALA A 200 -11.88 10.75 0.42
N VAL A 201 -12.00 11.00 -0.88
CA VAL A 201 -13.02 10.35 -1.71
C VAL A 201 -12.31 9.40 -2.66
N GLN A 202 -12.63 8.11 -2.60
CA GLN A 202 -12.15 7.13 -3.57
C GLN A 202 -13.34 6.55 -4.32
N ARG A 203 -13.27 6.55 -5.66
CA ARG A 203 -14.29 5.90 -6.49
C ARG A 203 -13.72 4.60 -7.02
N VAL A 204 -14.43 3.48 -6.91
CA VAL A 204 -14.08 2.21 -7.57
C VAL A 204 -15.17 1.88 -8.57
N TYR A 205 -14.83 1.72 -9.85
CA TYR A 205 -15.83 1.46 -10.89
C TYR A 205 -15.31 0.65 -12.07
N THR A 206 -16.20 -0.08 -12.74
CA THR A 206 -15.88 -0.85 -13.97
C THR A 206 -16.49 -0.21 -15.22
N ASP A 207 -16.02 -0.62 -16.40
CA ASP A 207 -16.57 -0.19 -17.70
C ASP A 207 -18.10 -0.36 -17.76
N ASP A 208 -18.58 -1.53 -17.34
CA ASP A 208 -20.00 -1.93 -17.34
C ASP A 208 -20.81 -1.42 -16.15
N ARG A 209 -20.15 -0.69 -15.22
CA ARG A 209 -20.74 -0.19 -13.97
C ARG A 209 -21.34 -1.27 -13.06
N SER A 210 -20.92 -2.53 -13.22
CA SER A 210 -21.24 -3.59 -12.26
C SER A 210 -20.66 -3.31 -10.86
N ILE A 211 -19.58 -2.52 -10.80
CA ILE A 211 -19.14 -1.78 -9.63
C ILE A 211 -19.16 -0.29 -10.01
N ASP A 212 -19.73 0.56 -9.16
CA ASP A 212 -19.63 2.03 -9.26
C ASP A 212 -19.89 2.65 -7.88
N GLU A 213 -18.88 2.58 -7.02
CA GLU A 213 -18.98 2.98 -5.61
C GLU A 213 -18.13 4.22 -5.34
N ALA A 214 -18.71 5.22 -4.68
CA ALA A 214 -17.99 6.39 -4.18
C ALA A 214 -17.88 6.30 -2.65
N LEU A 215 -16.65 6.13 -2.16
CA LEU A 215 -16.34 5.85 -0.77
C LEU A 215 -15.80 7.10 -0.07
N ILE A 216 -16.33 7.38 1.12
CA ILE A 216 -15.78 8.38 2.05
C ILE A 216 -14.81 7.68 3.01
N VAL A 217 -13.53 7.88 2.76
CA VAL A 217 -12.42 7.22 3.44
C VAL A 217 -11.88 8.13 4.54
N ARG A 218 -11.69 7.62 5.76
CA ARG A 218 -11.16 8.37 6.91
C ARG A 218 -9.72 7.96 7.23
N ASP A 219 -9.07 8.68 8.14
CA ASP A 219 -7.73 8.33 8.62
C ASP A 219 -7.71 6.92 9.21
N GLY A 220 -6.80 6.08 8.71
CA GLY A 220 -6.63 4.69 9.11
C GLY A 220 -7.53 3.69 8.39
N ASP A 221 -8.42 4.12 7.49
CA ASP A 221 -9.26 3.19 6.73
C ASP A 221 -8.51 2.57 5.55
N ALA A 222 -8.93 1.38 5.14
CA ALA A 222 -8.46 0.72 3.93
C ALA A 222 -9.57 0.56 2.88
N VAL A 223 -9.21 0.61 1.60
CA VAL A 223 -10.11 0.28 0.48
C VAL A 223 -9.58 -0.92 -0.29
N LEU A 224 -10.49 -1.83 -0.64
CA LEU A 224 -10.24 -3.00 -1.49
C LEU A 224 -10.57 -2.63 -2.94
N VAL A 225 -9.68 -2.94 -3.86
CA VAL A 225 -9.88 -2.78 -5.30
C VAL A 225 -9.75 -4.15 -5.96
N PRO A 226 -10.85 -4.93 -6.03
CA PRO A 226 -10.82 -6.25 -6.66
C PRO A 226 -10.80 -6.17 -8.19
N LYS A 227 -11.32 -5.08 -8.77
CA LYS A 227 -11.31 -4.78 -10.21
C LYS A 227 -11.71 -3.32 -10.47
N GLY A 228 -11.49 -2.87 -11.70
CA GLY A 228 -11.93 -1.58 -12.20
C GLY A 228 -10.98 -0.42 -11.88
N TYR A 229 -11.43 0.76 -12.29
CA TYR A 229 -10.77 2.04 -12.12
C TYR A 229 -10.97 2.58 -10.69
N HIS A 230 -9.91 3.16 -10.12
CA HIS A 230 -9.89 3.44 -8.68
C HIS A 230 -9.25 4.81 -8.30
N PRO A 231 -9.67 5.95 -8.88
CA PRO A 231 -9.09 7.26 -8.57
C PRO A 231 -9.37 7.72 -7.14
N VAL A 232 -8.45 8.51 -6.60
CA VAL A 232 -8.52 9.10 -5.24
C VAL A 232 -8.51 10.63 -5.35
N SER A 233 -9.41 11.28 -4.62
CA SER A 233 -9.49 12.74 -4.49
C SER A 233 -9.19 13.18 -3.06
N ALA A 234 -8.22 14.07 -2.92
CA ALA A 234 -7.91 14.77 -1.68
C ALA A 234 -8.71 16.09 -1.66
N PRO A 235 -9.63 16.32 -0.69
CA PRO A 235 -10.32 17.58 -0.59
C PRO A 235 -9.37 18.74 -0.25
N PRO A 236 -9.68 20.00 -0.63
CA PRO A 236 -8.89 21.15 -0.21
C PRO A 236 -8.74 21.22 1.31
N GLY A 237 -7.51 21.47 1.79
CA GLY A 237 -7.18 21.52 3.21
C GLY A 237 -6.78 20.18 3.85
N TYR A 238 -6.86 19.05 3.13
CA TYR A 238 -6.48 17.74 3.63
C TYR A 238 -5.43 17.06 2.74
N GLU A 239 -4.24 16.85 3.26
CA GLU A 239 -3.25 15.99 2.60
C GLU A 239 -3.68 14.53 2.77
N VAL A 240 -3.56 13.76 1.69
CA VAL A 240 -3.92 12.34 1.67
C VAL A 240 -2.68 11.52 1.36
N TYR A 241 -2.40 10.58 2.23
CA TYR A 241 -1.39 9.54 2.04
C TYR A 241 -2.10 8.21 1.86
N TYR A 242 -1.56 7.34 1.01
CA TYR A 242 -1.93 5.93 1.06
C TYR A 242 -0.76 5.00 0.77
N LEU A 243 -0.80 3.83 1.40
CA LEU A 243 0.07 2.69 1.13
C LEU A 243 -0.71 1.66 0.31
N ASN A 244 -0.16 1.29 -0.84
CA ASN A 244 -0.70 0.25 -1.70
C ASN A 244 0.07 -1.05 -1.57
N VAL A 245 -0.67 -2.14 -1.61
CA VAL A 245 -0.14 -3.50 -1.76
C VAL A 245 -0.85 -4.14 -2.92
N MET A 246 -0.06 -4.63 -3.86
CA MET A 246 -0.55 -5.36 -5.02
C MET A 246 0.10 -6.74 -5.10
N ALA A 247 -0.66 -7.72 -5.57
CA ALA A 247 -0.17 -9.04 -5.92
C ALA A 247 -1.12 -9.71 -6.92
N GLY A 248 -0.59 -10.65 -7.69
CA GLY A 248 -1.33 -11.38 -8.71
C GLY A 248 -0.57 -12.64 -9.16
N PRO A 249 -1.09 -13.36 -10.17
CA PRO A 249 -0.46 -14.57 -10.70
C PRO A 249 0.89 -14.30 -11.37
N VAL A 250 1.06 -13.09 -11.91
CA VAL A 250 2.31 -12.64 -12.56
C VAL A 250 2.71 -11.30 -11.94
N ARG A 251 3.93 -11.24 -11.40
CA ARG A 251 4.49 -10.03 -10.79
C ARG A 251 4.93 -9.03 -11.85
N THR A 252 3.96 -8.35 -12.46
CA THR A 252 4.18 -7.32 -13.48
C THR A 252 3.13 -6.24 -13.30
N TRP A 253 3.51 -4.98 -13.31
CA TRP A 253 2.60 -3.84 -13.23
C TRP A 253 2.34 -3.28 -14.63
N LYS A 254 1.27 -3.79 -15.27
CA LYS A 254 0.71 -3.28 -16.53
C LYS A 254 -0.74 -2.88 -16.29
N PHE A 255 -1.02 -1.59 -16.44
CA PHE A 255 -2.35 -1.05 -16.25
C PHE A 255 -2.93 -0.55 -17.58
N HIS A 256 -4.25 -0.59 -17.66
CA HIS A 256 -5.04 0.00 -18.73
C HIS A 256 -5.68 1.30 -18.24
N ASN A 257 -5.46 2.41 -18.95
CA ASN A 257 -6.12 3.67 -18.63
C ASN A 257 -7.60 3.63 -19.03
N ASP A 258 -8.43 4.46 -18.40
CA ASP A 258 -9.79 4.69 -18.89
C ASP A 258 -9.73 5.48 -20.21
N PRO A 259 -10.22 4.90 -21.34
CA PRO A 259 -10.20 5.57 -22.64
C PRO A 259 -10.91 6.93 -22.64
N GLU A 260 -11.93 7.14 -21.80
CA GLU A 260 -12.65 8.43 -21.72
C GLU A 260 -11.78 9.54 -21.09
N HIS A 261 -10.68 9.16 -20.45
CA HIS A 261 -9.78 10.06 -19.71
C HIS A 261 -8.37 10.15 -20.30
N GLU A 262 -8.07 9.43 -21.39
CA GLU A 262 -6.73 9.41 -21.99
C GLU A 262 -6.25 10.78 -22.50
N TRP A 263 -7.17 11.65 -22.91
CA TRP A 263 -6.88 13.02 -23.36
C TRP A 263 -6.10 13.85 -22.31
N LEU A 264 -6.17 13.47 -21.03
CA LEU A 264 -5.43 14.12 -19.95
C LEU A 264 -3.92 13.87 -20.02
N PHE A 265 -3.46 12.76 -20.63
CA PHE A 265 -2.04 12.47 -20.79
C PHE A 265 -1.39 13.32 -21.90
N GLU A 266 -2.16 13.73 -22.91
CA GLU A 266 -1.65 14.50 -24.05
C GLU A 266 -1.41 15.98 -23.71
N GLN A 267 -2.11 16.53 -22.70
CA GLN A 267 -2.06 17.96 -22.35
C GLN A 267 -0.83 18.38 -21.53
N GLY A 268 -0.04 17.43 -21.01
CA GLY A 268 1.19 17.71 -20.26
C GLY A 268 2.35 18.33 -21.09
N GLY A 269 2.15 18.54 -22.39
CA GLY A 269 3.15 19.12 -23.31
C GLY A 269 2.84 20.54 -23.83
N ARG A 270 1.81 21.22 -23.30
CA ARG A 270 1.46 22.60 -23.70
C ARG A 270 1.31 23.54 -22.50
N THR A 271 2.43 23.95 -21.94
CA THR A 271 2.60 25.25 -21.27
C THR A 271 4.00 25.75 -21.50
#